data_AF-A0A3P8WU54-F1
#
_entry.id   AF-A0A3P8WU54-F1
#
_cell.length_a   1.000
_cell.length_b   1.000
_cell.length_c   1.000
_cell.angle_alpha   90.00
_cell.angle_beta   90.00
_cell.angle_gamma   90.00
#
_symmetry.space_group_name_H-M   'P 1'
#
loop_
_entity.id
_entity.type
_entity.pdbx_description
1 polymer ?
#
loop_
_entity_poly.entity_id
_entity_poly.type
_entity_poly.pdbx_seq_one_letter_code
_entity_poly.pdbx_strand_id
1 'polypeptide(L)'
;MQHSVVLMLVVLWVAQTVQTCPDVCKCSQKPESEKLEVDCHRKALQHFPAGVPRDASVLNLGHNDITEILPRALRSFPKLESLILEKNAIKSIQLQAFVGARHLELLNLDKNHITSLPSKGFKVNDKKSYSPCPKNSRTTSSTVRLLQGLLNLRFLRLGENQIGVLKADMFVSMKNLSELDLPFNALSALPSNAFKYLTALKVLGLSSNGIKKMSSKAFNGLQRLMFLNLDSNRSSIHPSIHPSIYWQIYLSIYLYSFFHSFDIEQKLTLLNYVLVPVSRIFLLGHSCLFKIWEC
;
A
#
# COMPACT_ATOMS: atom_id res chain seq x y z
N MET A 1 -44.49 -22.22 -30.44
CA MET A 1 -43.19 -21.88 -31.05
C MET A 1 -42.59 -20.55 -30.59
N GLN A 2 -43.35 -19.60 -30.02
CA GLN A 2 -42.79 -18.32 -29.52
C GLN A 2 -41.96 -18.42 -28.23
N HIS A 3 -42.28 -19.34 -27.31
CA HIS A 3 -41.54 -19.47 -26.04
C HIS A 3 -40.09 -19.98 -26.22
N SER A 4 -39.84 -20.84 -27.21
CA SER A 4 -38.51 -21.39 -27.49
C SER A 4 -37.54 -20.35 -28.06
N VAL A 5 -38.05 -19.37 -28.82
CA VAL A 5 -37.24 -18.28 -29.40
C VAL A 5 -36.86 -17.26 -28.33
N VAL A 6 -37.77 -16.95 -27.41
CA VAL A 6 -37.49 -16.07 -26.25
C VAL A 6 -36.46 -16.71 -25.31
N LEU A 7 -36.55 -18.02 -25.07
CA LEU A 7 -35.55 -18.74 -24.25
C LEU A 7 -34.16 -18.74 -24.90
N MET A 8 -34.07 -18.98 -26.22
CA MET A 8 -32.82 -18.91 -26.99
C MET A 8 -32.20 -17.51 -26.97
N LEU A 9 -33.01 -16.45 -27.14
CA LEU A 9 -32.54 -15.07 -27.09
C LEU A 9 -32.08 -14.68 -25.68
N VAL A 10 -32.76 -15.15 -24.62
CA VAL A 10 -32.32 -14.95 -23.23
C VAL A 10 -31.03 -15.73 -22.94
N VAL A 11 -30.84 -16.94 -23.44
CA VAL A 11 -29.57 -17.69 -23.29
C VAL A 11 -28.42 -16.98 -24.04
N LEU A 12 -28.69 -16.40 -25.21
CA LEU A 12 -27.73 -15.58 -25.96
C LEU A 12 -27.49 -14.18 -25.33
N TRP A 13 -28.42 -13.67 -24.51
CA TRP A 13 -28.27 -12.41 -23.76
C TRP A 13 -27.64 -12.60 -22.37
N VAL A 14 -27.85 -13.77 -21.75
CA VAL A 14 -27.26 -14.20 -20.47
C VAL A 14 -25.88 -14.83 -20.68
N ALA A 15 -25.46 -15.04 -21.93
CA ALA A 15 -24.05 -15.08 -22.31
C ALA A 15 -23.41 -13.68 -22.16
N GLN A 16 -23.59 -13.05 -20.99
CA GLN A 16 -22.57 -12.17 -20.45
C GLN A 16 -21.29 -12.96 -20.55
N THR A 17 -20.33 -12.43 -21.31
CA THR A 17 -19.00 -12.98 -21.50
C THR A 17 -18.47 -13.43 -20.14
N VAL A 18 -18.60 -14.72 -19.83
CA VAL A 18 -17.90 -15.32 -18.70
C VAL A 18 -16.45 -15.14 -19.08
N GLN A 19 -15.81 -14.12 -18.52
CA GLN A 19 -14.42 -13.84 -18.81
C GLN A 19 -13.67 -15.05 -18.25
N THR A 20 -13.33 -15.99 -19.14
CA THR A 20 -12.64 -17.21 -18.77
C THR A 20 -11.26 -16.85 -18.25
N CYS A 21 -10.74 -17.67 -17.34
CA CYS A 21 -9.39 -17.49 -16.84
C CYS A 21 -8.39 -17.38 -18.02
N PRO A 22 -7.44 -16.42 -18.01
CA PRO A 22 -6.43 -16.34 -19.06
C PRO A 22 -5.63 -17.64 -19.12
N ASP A 23 -5.35 -18.16 -20.32
CA ASP A 23 -4.63 -19.44 -20.50
C ASP A 23 -3.25 -19.45 -19.82
N VAL A 24 -2.61 -18.28 -19.72
CA VAL A 24 -1.32 -18.12 -19.05
C VAL A 24 -1.42 -18.17 -17.52
N CYS A 25 -2.61 -17.93 -16.96
CA CYS A 25 -2.86 -17.84 -15.53
C CYS A 25 -3.65 -19.05 -15.02
N LYS A 26 -3.69 -19.21 -13.70
CA LYS A 26 -4.56 -20.14 -13.00
C LYS A 26 -5.54 -19.35 -12.16
N CYS A 27 -6.82 -19.71 -12.20
CA CYS A 27 -7.84 -19.06 -11.41
C CYS A 27 -8.40 -20.03 -10.39
N SER A 28 -8.51 -19.59 -9.14
CA SER A 28 -9.05 -20.39 -8.04
C SER A 28 -9.96 -19.50 -7.19
N GLN A 29 -11.00 -20.11 -6.62
CA GLN A 29 -11.86 -19.43 -5.66
C GLN A 29 -11.46 -19.89 -4.25
N LYS A 30 -11.17 -18.95 -3.36
CA LYS A 30 -10.85 -19.29 -1.97
C LYS A 30 -12.13 -19.73 -1.24
N PRO A 31 -12.22 -20.96 -0.71
CA PRO A 31 -13.45 -21.49 -0.11
C PRO A 31 -13.97 -20.66 1.07
N GLU A 32 -13.07 -20.01 1.81
CA GLU A 32 -13.41 -19.28 3.04
C GLU A 32 -13.89 -17.84 2.79
N SER A 33 -13.51 -17.22 1.67
CA SER A 33 -13.77 -15.80 1.41
C SER A 33 -14.55 -15.54 0.11
N GLU A 34 -14.87 -16.58 -0.66
CA GLU A 34 -15.46 -16.52 -2.00
C GLU A 34 -14.68 -15.64 -3.00
N LYS A 35 -13.47 -15.20 -2.64
CA LYS A 35 -12.61 -14.34 -3.44
C LYS A 35 -12.03 -15.11 -4.62
N LEU A 36 -12.12 -14.50 -5.80
CA LEU A 36 -11.47 -15.02 -7.00
C LEU A 36 -10.01 -14.58 -7.02
N GLU A 37 -9.11 -15.56 -6.97
CA GLU A 37 -7.68 -15.39 -7.11
C GLU A 37 -7.25 -15.75 -8.54
N VAL A 38 -6.47 -14.86 -9.15
CA VAL A 38 -5.89 -15.04 -10.48
C VAL A 38 -4.38 -15.05 -10.34
N ASP A 39 -3.79 -16.23 -10.48
CA ASP A 39 -2.36 -16.49 -10.34
C ASP A 39 -1.66 -16.58 -11.70
N CYS A 40 -0.88 -15.56 -12.04
CA CYS A 40 -0.01 -15.50 -13.21
C CYS A 40 1.47 -15.36 -12.79
N HIS A 41 1.85 -15.93 -11.64
CA HIS A 41 3.22 -15.91 -11.16
C HIS A 41 4.16 -16.76 -12.04
N ARG A 42 5.38 -16.25 -12.30
CA ARG A 42 6.41 -16.91 -13.14
C ARG A 42 5.95 -17.28 -14.54
N LYS A 43 5.36 -16.32 -15.23
CA LYS A 43 4.83 -16.49 -16.59
C LYS A 43 5.59 -15.70 -17.66
N ALA A 44 6.74 -15.11 -17.29
CA ALA A 44 7.56 -14.26 -18.16
C ALA A 44 6.75 -13.11 -18.79
N LEU A 45 5.81 -12.56 -18.02
CA LEU A 45 4.94 -11.48 -18.49
C LEU A 45 5.68 -10.15 -18.49
N GLN A 46 5.62 -9.43 -19.61
CA GLN A 46 6.17 -8.07 -19.70
C GLN A 46 5.12 -6.99 -19.39
N HIS A 47 3.85 -7.35 -19.44
CA HIS A 47 2.70 -6.47 -19.23
C HIS A 47 1.60 -7.21 -18.47
N PHE A 48 0.59 -6.47 -18.00
CA PHE A 48 -0.61 -7.07 -17.42
C PHE A 48 -1.32 -7.96 -18.47
N PRO A 49 -1.68 -9.21 -18.15
CA PRO A 49 -2.29 -10.12 -19.11
C PRO A 49 -3.71 -9.67 -19.48
N ALA A 50 -4.08 -9.87 -20.74
CA ALA A 50 -5.45 -9.66 -21.21
C ALA A 50 -6.36 -10.80 -20.72
N GLY A 51 -7.66 -10.54 -20.64
CA GLY A 51 -8.67 -11.56 -20.29
C GLY A 51 -8.79 -11.88 -18.80
N VAL A 52 -8.05 -11.21 -17.92
CA VAL A 52 -8.22 -11.38 -16.47
C VAL A 52 -9.67 -11.02 -16.06
N PRO A 53 -10.36 -11.89 -15.30
CA PRO A 53 -11.74 -11.65 -14.88
C PRO A 53 -11.94 -10.34 -14.11
N ARG A 54 -13.04 -9.64 -14.38
CA ARG A 54 -13.33 -8.32 -13.79
C ARG A 54 -13.70 -8.38 -12.31
N ASP A 55 -14.10 -9.55 -11.84
CA ASP A 55 -14.45 -9.89 -10.47
C ASP A 55 -13.26 -10.45 -9.68
N ALA A 56 -12.07 -10.52 -10.27
CA ALA A 56 -10.84 -10.89 -9.56
C ALA A 56 -10.62 -9.99 -8.34
N SER A 57 -10.52 -10.61 -7.16
CA SER A 57 -10.23 -9.98 -5.88
C SER A 57 -8.73 -9.95 -5.60
N VAL A 58 -8.01 -10.98 -6.06
CA VAL A 58 -6.56 -11.12 -5.90
C VAL A 58 -5.93 -11.37 -7.26
N LEU A 59 -4.91 -10.57 -7.61
CA LEU A 59 -4.14 -10.73 -8.84
C LEU A 59 -2.66 -10.88 -8.50
N ASN A 60 -2.12 -12.07 -8.74
CA ASN A 60 -0.71 -12.38 -8.56
C ASN A 60 0.05 -12.33 -9.89
N LEU A 61 0.88 -11.31 -10.04
CA LEU A 61 1.79 -11.07 -11.17
C LEU A 61 3.25 -11.13 -10.72
N GLY A 62 3.52 -11.76 -9.57
CA GLY A 62 4.86 -11.88 -9.01
C GLY A 62 5.83 -12.65 -9.90
N HIS A 63 7.13 -12.37 -9.77
CA HIS A 63 8.18 -13.04 -10.54
C HIS A 63 7.94 -13.02 -12.06
N ASN A 64 7.74 -11.82 -12.61
CA ASN A 64 7.59 -11.59 -14.05
C ASN A 64 8.57 -10.48 -14.50
N ASP A 65 8.46 -10.01 -15.74
CA ASP A 65 9.35 -9.03 -16.36
C ASP A 65 8.66 -7.67 -16.59
N ILE A 66 7.67 -7.33 -15.76
CA ILE A 66 6.91 -6.07 -15.89
C ILE A 66 7.81 -4.89 -15.52
N THR A 67 7.92 -3.90 -16.41
CA THR A 67 8.86 -2.78 -16.25
C THR A 67 8.19 -1.47 -15.80
N GLU A 68 6.88 -1.34 -15.99
CA GLU A 68 6.11 -0.17 -15.57
C GLU A 68 4.64 -0.49 -15.30
N ILE A 69 3.98 0.35 -14.50
CA ILE A 69 2.53 0.32 -14.33
C ILE A 69 1.92 1.47 -15.12
N LEU A 70 1.25 1.13 -16.23
CA LEU A 70 0.63 2.08 -17.15
C LEU A 70 -0.56 2.83 -16.52
N PRO A 71 -0.90 4.04 -17.02
CA PRO A 71 -2.08 4.78 -16.55
C PRO A 71 -3.35 3.94 -16.66
N ARG A 72 -4.18 3.95 -15.61
CA ARG A 72 -5.47 3.24 -15.55
C ARG A 72 -5.37 1.72 -15.75
N ALA A 73 -4.19 1.11 -15.55
CA ALA A 73 -4.00 -0.33 -15.64
C ALA A 73 -4.99 -1.12 -14.75
N LEU A 74 -5.36 -0.55 -13.60
CA LEU A 74 -6.28 -1.20 -12.66
C LEU A 74 -7.78 -0.93 -12.93
N ARG A 75 -8.13 -0.17 -13.97
CA ARG A 75 -9.54 0.09 -14.31
C ARG A 75 -10.27 -1.17 -14.76
N SER A 76 -9.55 -2.14 -15.32
CA SER A 76 -10.10 -3.43 -15.75
C SER A 76 -10.49 -4.32 -14.56
N PHE A 77 -9.97 -4.05 -13.36
CA PHE A 77 -10.12 -4.87 -12.15
C PHE A 77 -10.81 -4.07 -11.03
N PRO A 78 -12.10 -3.71 -11.19
CA PRO A 78 -12.80 -2.82 -10.26
C PRO A 78 -13.00 -3.41 -8.85
N LYS A 79 -12.97 -4.74 -8.70
CA LYS A 79 -13.08 -5.45 -7.41
C LYS A 79 -11.74 -5.84 -6.79
N LEU A 80 -10.62 -5.45 -7.40
CA LEU A 80 -9.30 -5.88 -6.95
C LEU A 80 -8.98 -5.33 -5.56
N GLU A 81 -8.70 -6.24 -4.63
CA GLU A 81 -8.34 -5.97 -3.24
C GLU A 81 -6.84 -6.15 -3.00
N SER A 82 -6.23 -7.12 -3.67
CA SER A 82 -4.80 -7.44 -3.52
C SER A 82 -4.11 -7.52 -4.87
N LEU A 83 -3.07 -6.71 -5.05
CA LEU A 83 -2.20 -6.73 -6.21
C LEU A 83 -0.78 -7.07 -5.80
N ILE A 84 -0.28 -8.17 -6.36
CA ILE A 84 1.02 -8.75 -6.03
C ILE A 84 1.91 -8.62 -7.28
N LEU A 85 2.95 -7.79 -7.20
CA LEU A 85 3.88 -7.42 -8.28
C LEU A 85 5.34 -7.55 -7.84
N GLU A 86 5.61 -8.35 -6.81
CA GLU A 86 6.95 -8.55 -6.29
C GLU A 86 7.87 -9.19 -7.33
N LYS A 87 9.17 -8.90 -7.26
CA LYS A 87 10.19 -9.48 -8.17
C LYS A 87 9.81 -9.30 -9.64
N ASN A 88 9.48 -8.06 -9.99
CA ASN A 88 9.39 -7.59 -11.37
C ASN A 88 10.53 -6.60 -11.64
N ALA A 89 10.53 -5.96 -12.81
CA ALA A 89 11.52 -4.96 -13.20
C ALA A 89 10.96 -3.53 -13.12
N ILE A 90 9.96 -3.27 -12.27
CA ILE A 90 9.20 -2.02 -12.27
C ILE A 90 10.09 -0.85 -11.86
N LYS A 91 10.32 0.10 -12.79
CA LYS A 91 11.10 1.32 -12.55
C LYS A 91 10.21 2.52 -12.28
N SER A 92 9.12 2.63 -13.04
CA SER A 92 8.19 3.76 -13.01
C SER A 92 6.75 3.30 -12.82
N ILE A 93 6.05 4.00 -11.94
CA ILE A 93 4.60 3.91 -11.78
C ILE A 93 4.02 5.20 -12.36
N GLN A 94 3.30 5.10 -13.47
CA GLN A 94 2.82 6.26 -14.20
C GLN A 94 1.75 7.02 -13.40
N LEU A 95 1.61 8.32 -13.68
CA LEU A 95 0.52 9.10 -13.10
C LEU A 95 -0.82 8.45 -13.48
N GLN A 96 -1.74 8.35 -12.52
CA GLN A 96 -3.04 7.68 -12.70
C GLN A 96 -2.98 6.16 -12.87
N ALA A 97 -1.84 5.49 -12.64
CA ALA A 97 -1.74 4.02 -12.69
C ALA A 97 -2.83 3.31 -11.88
N PHE A 98 -3.09 3.82 -10.66
CA PHE A 98 -4.06 3.25 -9.72
C PHE A 98 -5.47 3.87 -9.84
N VAL A 99 -5.77 4.62 -10.90
CA VAL A 99 -7.15 5.13 -11.10
C VAL A 99 -8.10 3.97 -11.32
N GLY A 100 -9.14 3.89 -10.48
CA GLY A 100 -10.13 2.82 -10.49
C GLY A 100 -9.91 1.75 -9.43
N ALA A 101 -8.75 1.74 -8.75
CA ALA A 101 -8.39 0.78 -7.71
C ALA A 101 -9.07 1.06 -6.36
N ARG A 102 -10.39 1.24 -6.38
CA ARG A 102 -11.18 1.72 -5.23
C ARG A 102 -11.23 0.71 -4.08
N HIS A 103 -11.02 -0.57 -4.34
CA HIS A 103 -11.06 -1.61 -3.30
C HIS A 103 -9.66 -2.12 -2.94
N LEU A 104 -8.61 -1.57 -3.55
CA LEU A 104 -7.26 -2.08 -3.34
C LEU A 104 -6.80 -1.79 -1.91
N GLU A 105 -6.59 -2.87 -1.14
CA GLU A 105 -6.14 -2.84 0.24
C GLU A 105 -4.67 -3.22 0.39
N LEU A 106 -4.18 -4.13 -0.46
CA LEU A 106 -2.79 -4.57 -0.46
C LEU A 106 -2.13 -4.33 -1.82
N LEU A 107 -0.99 -3.66 -1.78
CA LEU A 107 -0.09 -3.51 -2.93
C LEU A 107 1.31 -3.98 -2.54
N ASN A 108 1.74 -5.09 -3.13
CA ASN A 108 3.09 -5.62 -2.96
C ASN A 108 3.95 -5.29 -4.18
N LEU A 109 4.99 -4.47 -3.97
CA LEU A 109 5.97 -4.04 -4.97
C LEU A 109 7.40 -4.38 -4.54
N ASP A 110 7.57 -5.33 -3.63
CA ASP A 110 8.90 -5.75 -3.15
C ASP A 110 9.79 -6.20 -4.31
N LYS A 111 11.11 -5.99 -4.19
CA LYS A 111 12.11 -6.49 -5.15
C LYS A 111 11.86 -5.98 -6.57
N ASN A 112 11.65 -4.68 -6.72
CA ASN A 112 11.54 -4.00 -8.00
C ASN A 112 12.68 -2.98 -8.16
N HIS A 113 12.55 -2.04 -9.11
CA HIS A 113 13.54 -1.00 -9.38
C HIS A 113 12.96 0.40 -9.14
N ILE A 114 12.02 0.52 -8.21
CA ILE A 114 11.31 1.76 -7.95
C ILE A 114 12.23 2.74 -7.25
N THR A 115 12.36 3.94 -7.81
CA THR A 115 13.12 5.05 -7.21
C THR A 115 12.23 6.08 -6.53
N SER A 116 10.96 6.18 -6.94
CA SER A 116 9.96 7.04 -6.32
C SER A 116 8.54 6.57 -6.62
N LEU A 117 7.62 6.82 -5.69
CA LEU A 117 6.18 6.75 -5.98
C LEU A 117 5.72 8.03 -6.70
N PRO A 118 4.69 7.95 -7.55
CA PRO A 118 4.15 9.12 -8.22
C PRO A 118 3.56 10.07 -7.17
N SER A 119 4.29 11.14 -6.87
CA SER A 119 3.72 12.26 -6.15
C SER A 119 2.77 13.01 -7.08
N LYS A 120 1.70 13.61 -6.55
CA LYS A 120 0.63 14.22 -7.35
C LYS A 120 1.18 15.01 -8.55
N GLY A 121 0.52 14.87 -9.69
CA GLY A 121 0.58 15.80 -10.82
C GLY A 121 -0.07 17.17 -10.53
N PHE A 122 0.10 17.72 -9.32
CA PHE A 122 -0.31 19.08 -9.00
C PHE A 122 0.84 19.79 -8.27
N LYS A 123 1.72 20.42 -9.06
CA LYS A 123 2.22 21.73 -8.69
C LYS A 123 1.00 22.65 -8.64
N VAL A 124 0.47 22.92 -7.44
CA VAL A 124 -0.18 24.22 -7.24
C VAL A 124 0.97 25.21 -7.37
N ASN A 125 0.89 26.07 -8.38
CA ASN A 125 1.95 26.99 -8.76
C ASN A 125 2.55 27.72 -7.54
N ASP A 126 3.75 27.32 -7.14
CA ASP A 126 4.71 28.26 -6.56
C ASP A 126 5.10 29.22 -7.69
N LYS A 127 4.33 30.30 -7.82
CA LYS A 127 4.81 31.59 -8.32
C LYS A 127 3.80 32.64 -7.92
N LYS A 128 4.25 33.53 -7.02
CA LYS A 128 3.71 34.88 -6.86
C LYS A 128 3.46 35.48 -8.25
N SER A 129 2.21 35.57 -8.67
CA SER A 129 1.81 36.45 -9.77
C SER A 129 0.35 36.79 -9.58
N TYR A 130 0.09 38.09 -9.42
CA TYR A 130 -1.21 38.71 -9.26
C TYR A 130 -2.10 38.46 -10.49
N SER A 131 -3.34 38.03 -10.28
CA SER A 131 -4.50 38.52 -11.04
C SER A 131 -5.82 38.09 -10.38
N PRO A 132 -6.84 38.96 -10.35
CA PRO A 132 -8.11 38.70 -9.68
C PRO A 132 -8.95 37.67 -10.45
N CYS A 133 -9.52 36.68 -9.76
CA CYS A 133 -10.47 35.73 -10.35
C CYS A 133 -11.76 36.44 -10.80
N PRO A 134 -12.29 36.14 -12.01
CA PRO A 134 -13.69 36.39 -12.30
C PRO A 134 -14.54 35.34 -11.55
N LYS A 135 -15.57 35.83 -10.85
CA LYS A 135 -16.65 34.99 -10.33
C LYS A 135 -17.38 34.34 -11.52
N ASN A 136 -17.84 33.10 -11.30
CA ASN A 136 -18.83 32.36 -12.10
C ASN A 136 -18.29 31.41 -13.19
N SER A 137 -17.82 30.23 -12.77
CA SER A 137 -18.13 29.01 -13.52
C SER A 137 -18.11 27.80 -12.60
N ARG A 138 -19.15 26.97 -12.70
CA ARG A 138 -19.29 25.68 -12.02
C ARG A 138 -18.16 24.73 -12.44
N THR A 139 -17.03 24.76 -11.75
CA THR A 139 -15.97 23.74 -11.82
C THR A 139 -15.77 23.11 -10.45
N THR A 140 -16.85 22.55 -9.90
CA THR A 140 -16.75 21.50 -8.91
C THR A 140 -16.59 20.16 -9.65
N SER A 141 -15.59 19.36 -9.27
CA SER A 141 -15.51 17.91 -9.56
C SER A 141 -14.71 17.42 -10.79
N SER A 142 -13.48 17.93 -11.03
CA SER A 142 -12.48 17.18 -11.83
C SER A 142 -11.19 16.91 -11.04
N THR A 143 -10.72 17.89 -10.27
CA THR A 143 -9.55 17.79 -9.37
C THR A 143 -9.77 16.82 -8.20
N VAL A 144 -11.03 16.62 -7.76
CA VAL A 144 -11.39 15.70 -6.67
C VAL A 144 -11.27 14.22 -7.09
N ARG A 145 -11.43 13.90 -8.38
CA ARG A 145 -11.37 12.52 -8.89
C ARG A 145 -9.94 11.98 -9.05
N LEU A 146 -8.94 12.84 -9.12
CA LEU A 146 -7.54 12.43 -9.35
C LEU A 146 -6.87 11.87 -8.08
N LEU A 147 -7.45 12.08 -6.91
CA LEU A 147 -6.93 11.62 -5.61
C LEU A 147 -7.49 10.26 -5.16
N GLN A 148 -8.37 9.65 -5.95
CA GLN A 148 -9.20 8.51 -5.52
C GLN A 148 -8.60 7.12 -5.77
N GLY A 149 -7.31 7.02 -6.10
CA GLY A 149 -6.72 5.73 -6.50
C GLY A 149 -6.45 4.76 -5.34
N LEU A 150 -5.98 5.24 -4.19
CA LEU A 150 -5.44 4.41 -3.11
C LEU A 150 -6.03 4.75 -1.73
N LEU A 151 -7.24 5.29 -1.69
CA LEU A 151 -7.88 5.72 -0.43
C LEU A 151 -8.13 4.56 0.53
N ASN A 152 -8.30 3.34 0.01
CA ASN A 152 -8.54 2.14 0.81
C ASN A 152 -7.28 1.29 1.01
N LEU A 153 -6.12 1.75 0.52
CA LEU A 153 -4.88 1.01 0.69
C LEU A 153 -4.50 0.95 2.17
N ARG A 154 -4.30 -0.26 2.68
CA ARG A 154 -3.96 -0.57 4.08
C ARG A 154 -2.53 -1.06 4.21
N PHE A 155 -2.04 -1.81 3.23
CA PHE A 155 -0.73 -2.45 3.23
C PHE A 155 0.03 -2.07 1.96
N LEU A 156 1.20 -1.46 2.12
CA LEU A 156 2.10 -1.12 1.03
C LEU A 156 3.50 -1.67 1.32
N ARG A 157 3.94 -2.61 0.49
CA ARG A 157 5.28 -3.21 0.56
C ARG A 157 6.15 -2.70 -0.59
N LEU A 158 7.28 -2.12 -0.26
CA LEU A 158 8.25 -1.51 -1.15
C LEU A 158 9.69 -1.93 -0.80
N GLY A 159 9.85 -3.06 -0.12
CA GLY A 159 11.14 -3.60 0.28
C GLY A 159 12.04 -3.91 -0.92
N GLU A 160 13.35 -3.86 -0.72
CA GLU A 160 14.35 -4.20 -1.75
C GLU A 160 14.13 -3.44 -3.07
N ASN A 161 13.89 -2.13 -2.97
CA ASN A 161 13.79 -1.20 -4.09
C ASN A 161 14.94 -0.18 -4.04
N GLN A 162 14.87 0.89 -4.84
CA GLN A 162 15.94 1.88 -5.01
C GLN A 162 15.49 3.27 -4.55
N ILE A 163 14.58 3.34 -3.58
CA ILE A 163 14.04 4.61 -3.08
C ILE A 163 15.11 5.32 -2.26
N GLY A 164 15.61 6.44 -2.77
CA GLY A 164 16.66 7.22 -2.12
C GLY A 164 16.16 8.43 -1.32
N VAL A 165 15.00 8.98 -1.69
CA VAL A 165 14.46 10.22 -1.12
C VAL A 165 12.96 10.07 -0.90
N LEU A 166 12.50 10.30 0.33
CA LEU A 166 11.08 10.41 0.65
C LEU A 166 10.60 11.84 0.53
N LYS A 167 9.45 12.02 -0.11
CA LYS A 167 8.70 13.28 -0.11
C LYS A 167 7.32 13.04 0.43
N ALA A 168 6.83 13.95 1.27
CA ALA A 168 5.53 13.80 1.93
C ALA A 168 4.36 13.63 0.94
N ASP A 169 4.44 14.30 -0.22
CA ASP A 169 3.44 14.27 -1.27
C ASP A 169 3.32 12.90 -1.98
N MET A 170 4.31 12.00 -1.81
CA MET A 170 4.20 10.60 -2.24
C MET A 170 3.05 9.87 -1.54
N PHE A 171 2.75 10.23 -0.28
CA PHE A 171 1.83 9.50 0.60
C PHE A 171 0.45 10.15 0.78
N VAL A 172 0.22 11.27 0.11
CA VAL A 172 -0.95 12.14 0.31
C VAL A 172 -2.32 11.48 0.06
N SER A 173 -2.38 10.47 -0.79
CA SER A 173 -3.61 9.70 -1.09
C SER A 173 -3.80 8.47 -0.22
N MET A 174 -2.83 8.12 0.65
CA MET A 174 -2.78 6.89 1.43
C MET A 174 -3.13 7.14 2.90
N LYS A 175 -4.17 7.93 3.18
CA LYS A 175 -4.52 8.34 4.55
C LYS A 175 -4.93 7.18 5.46
N ASN A 176 -5.44 6.10 4.88
CA ASN A 176 -5.89 4.90 5.58
C ASN A 176 -4.82 3.80 5.65
N LEU A 177 -3.58 4.08 5.19
CA LEU A 177 -2.49 3.11 5.23
C LEU A 177 -2.18 2.76 6.68
N SER A 178 -2.18 1.46 6.99
CA SER A 178 -1.92 0.91 8.31
C SER A 178 -0.48 0.40 8.43
N GLU A 179 0.08 -0.11 7.34
CA GLU A 179 1.43 -0.70 7.29
C GLU A 179 2.16 -0.19 6.05
N LEU A 180 3.37 0.31 6.27
CA LEU A 180 4.30 0.75 5.23
C LEU A 180 5.66 0.12 5.49
N ASP A 181 6.08 -0.74 4.56
CA ASP A 181 7.36 -1.42 4.62
C ASP A 181 8.27 -0.94 3.49
N LEU A 182 9.41 -0.36 3.86
CA LEU A 182 10.46 0.14 2.98
C LEU A 182 11.84 -0.48 3.29
N PRO A 183 11.97 -1.74 3.77
CA PRO A 183 13.28 -2.26 4.15
C PRO A 183 14.20 -2.39 2.94
N PHE A 184 15.51 -2.35 3.14
CA PHE A 184 16.49 -2.54 2.05
C PHE A 184 16.29 -1.59 0.86
N ASN A 185 15.99 -0.32 1.14
CA ASN A 185 16.04 0.77 0.16
C ASN A 185 17.33 1.58 0.36
N ALA A 186 17.42 2.76 -0.28
CA ALA A 186 18.61 3.62 -0.25
C ALA A 186 18.36 4.94 0.50
N LEU A 187 17.48 4.95 1.50
CA LEU A 187 17.10 6.17 2.21
C LEU A 187 18.26 6.72 3.07
N SER A 188 18.93 7.74 2.56
CA SER A 188 20.05 8.38 3.27
C SER A 188 19.61 9.37 4.36
N ALA A 189 18.39 9.90 4.27
CA ALA A 189 17.85 10.86 5.23
C ALA A 189 16.32 10.81 5.35
N LEU A 190 15.81 11.17 6.54
CA LEU A 190 14.39 11.39 6.79
C LEU A 190 14.09 12.88 7.00
N PRO A 191 13.49 13.56 6.01
CA PRO A 191 13.17 14.99 6.10
C PRO A 191 11.98 15.23 7.05
N SER A 192 11.82 16.48 7.48
CA SER A 192 10.66 16.91 8.26
C SER A 192 9.34 16.55 7.56
N ASN A 193 8.39 16.02 8.31
CA ASN A 193 7.05 15.69 7.85
C ASN A 193 7.03 14.64 6.70
N ALA A 194 8.03 13.78 6.58
CA ALA A 194 8.13 12.77 5.52
C ALA A 194 6.86 11.89 5.41
N PHE A 195 6.18 11.67 6.54
CA PHE A 195 4.99 10.81 6.63
C PHE A 195 3.72 11.53 7.09
N LYS A 196 3.66 12.87 7.00
CA LYS A 196 2.57 13.67 7.64
C LYS A 196 1.14 13.32 7.25
N TYR A 197 0.93 12.67 6.10
CA TYR A 197 -0.40 12.30 5.63
C TYR A 197 -0.82 10.90 6.08
N LEU A 198 0.09 10.08 6.62
CA LEU A 198 -0.14 8.70 7.03
C LEU A 198 -0.70 8.65 8.46
N THR A 199 -1.85 9.32 8.67
CA THR A 199 -2.45 9.48 10.00
C THR A 199 -3.00 8.19 10.61
N ALA A 200 -3.29 7.18 9.77
CA ALA A 200 -3.76 5.87 10.21
C ALA A 200 -2.63 4.84 10.44
N LEU A 201 -1.38 5.19 10.16
CA LEU A 201 -0.26 4.24 10.14
C LEU A 201 0.03 3.69 11.53
N LYS A 202 0.13 2.36 11.62
CA LYS A 202 0.44 1.62 12.85
C LYS A 202 1.82 1.00 12.80
N VAL A 203 2.27 0.55 11.62
CA VAL A 203 3.54 -0.15 11.43
C VAL A 203 4.35 0.58 10.35
N LEU A 204 5.60 0.90 10.67
CA LEU A 204 6.55 1.53 9.75
C LEU A 204 7.88 0.77 9.76
N GLY A 205 8.19 0.09 8.65
CA GLY A 205 9.46 -0.58 8.42
C GLY A 205 10.43 0.27 7.61
N LEU A 206 11.56 0.66 8.20
CA LEU A 206 12.62 1.48 7.57
C LEU A 206 14.00 0.84 7.74
N SER A 207 14.06 -0.46 8.04
CA SER A 207 15.31 -1.16 8.28
C SER A 207 16.21 -1.21 7.05
N SER A 208 17.52 -1.35 7.26
CA SER A 208 18.50 -1.57 6.20
C SER A 208 18.50 -0.51 5.08
N ASN A 209 18.29 0.77 5.44
CA ASN A 209 18.21 1.87 4.46
C ASN A 209 19.46 2.75 4.38
N GLY A 210 20.36 2.62 5.36
CA GLY A 210 21.54 3.47 5.47
C GLY A 210 21.23 4.91 5.89
N ILE A 211 20.14 5.15 6.64
CA ILE A 211 19.75 6.47 7.12
C ILE A 211 20.87 7.05 7.99
N LYS A 212 21.33 8.26 7.65
CA LYS A 212 22.38 9.00 8.37
C LYS A 212 21.86 10.27 9.04
N LYS A 213 20.83 10.90 8.46
CA LYS A 213 20.27 12.17 8.93
C LYS A 213 18.77 12.04 9.14
N MET A 214 18.27 12.49 10.28
CA MET A 214 16.85 12.46 10.59
C MET A 214 16.43 13.77 11.24
N SER A 215 15.39 14.40 10.69
CA SER A 215 14.78 15.57 11.28
C SER A 215 14.05 15.21 12.58
N SER A 216 14.06 16.10 13.57
CA SER A 216 13.23 15.97 14.79
C SER A 216 11.72 15.95 14.49
N LYS A 217 11.32 16.42 13.30
CA LYS A 217 9.93 16.40 12.80
C LYS A 217 9.68 15.31 11.76
N ALA A 218 10.58 14.33 11.60
CA ALA A 218 10.46 13.31 10.56
C ALA A 218 9.16 12.50 10.64
N PHE A 219 8.74 12.15 11.87
CA PHE A 219 7.57 11.33 12.17
C PHE A 219 6.30 12.13 12.49
N ASN A 220 6.31 13.45 12.28
CA ASN A 220 5.10 14.26 12.46
C ASN A 220 3.93 13.71 11.63
N GLY A 221 2.75 13.66 12.24
CA GLY A 221 1.51 13.15 11.64
C GLY A 221 1.23 11.67 11.87
N LEU A 222 2.21 10.89 12.35
CA LEU A 222 2.06 9.46 12.67
C LEU A 222 1.37 9.25 14.03
N GLN A 223 0.12 9.68 14.16
CA GLN A 223 -0.62 9.70 15.43
C GLN A 223 -1.01 8.32 15.98
N ARG A 224 -1.02 7.29 15.12
CA ARG A 224 -1.45 5.92 15.48
C ARG A 224 -0.31 4.91 15.42
N LEU A 225 0.94 5.37 15.31
CA LEU A 225 2.11 4.50 15.16
C LEU A 225 2.32 3.67 16.42
N MET A 226 2.43 2.36 16.24
CA MET A 226 2.62 1.38 17.29
C MET A 226 4.00 0.72 17.18
N PHE A 227 4.48 0.51 15.94
CA PHE A 227 5.72 -0.19 15.65
C PHE A 227 6.56 0.59 14.64
N LEU A 228 7.83 0.80 14.98
CA LEU A 228 8.82 1.48 14.14
C LEU A 228 10.08 0.64 14.10
N ASN A 229 10.43 0.12 12.94
CA ASN A 229 11.68 -0.61 12.73
C ASN A 229 12.70 0.29 12.02
N LEU A 230 13.81 0.59 12.69
CA LEU A 230 14.94 1.36 12.18
C LEU A 230 16.25 0.55 12.16
N ASP A 231 16.16 -0.77 12.29
CA ASP A 231 17.32 -1.65 12.42
C ASP A 231 18.25 -1.56 11.20
N SER A 232 19.52 -1.87 11.40
CA SER A 232 20.52 -1.90 10.33
C SER A 232 20.63 -0.60 9.52
N ASN A 233 20.34 0.55 10.16
CA ASN A 233 20.71 1.87 9.67
C ASN A 233 22.07 2.30 10.25
N ARG A 234 22.72 3.33 9.68
CA ARG A 234 24.05 3.75 10.14
C ARG A 234 23.93 4.50 11.47
N SER A 235 24.76 4.09 12.43
CA SER A 235 24.65 4.26 13.89
C SER A 235 24.75 5.70 14.45
N SER A 236 24.34 6.72 13.73
CA SER A 236 24.32 8.12 14.23
C SER A 236 23.01 8.49 14.91
N ILE A 237 22.08 7.55 15.09
CA ILE A 237 20.76 7.79 15.67
C ILE A 237 20.84 7.53 17.19
N HIS A 238 21.35 8.49 17.95
CA HIS A 238 21.22 8.60 19.41
C HIS A 238 20.53 9.94 19.76
N PRO A 239 19.84 10.05 20.91
CA PRO A 239 18.41 10.17 21.06
C PRO A 239 17.92 11.64 20.94
N SER A 240 17.63 12.11 19.73
CA SER A 240 16.65 13.21 19.56
C SER A 240 15.23 12.68 19.39
N ILE A 241 15.09 11.35 19.47
CA ILE A 241 13.82 10.65 19.46
C ILE A 241 13.24 10.78 20.87
N HIS A 242 12.02 11.33 20.96
CA HIS A 242 11.30 11.51 22.21
C HIS A 242 11.35 10.22 23.06
N PRO A 243 11.59 10.29 24.39
CA PRO A 243 11.79 9.12 25.26
C PRO A 243 10.69 8.05 25.18
N SER A 244 9.48 8.41 24.73
CA SER A 244 8.36 7.47 24.51
C SER A 244 8.54 6.52 23.33
N ILE A 245 9.39 6.84 22.35
CA ILE A 245 9.61 6.02 21.15
C ILE A 245 10.83 5.09 21.32
N TYR A 246 11.78 5.47 22.18
CA TYR A 246 13.02 4.71 22.42
C TYR A 246 12.77 3.30 22.97
N TRP A 247 11.79 3.14 23.88
CA TRP A 247 11.43 1.83 24.45
C TRP A 247 10.52 0.97 23.55
N GLN A 248 9.74 1.60 22.65
CA GLN A 248 8.92 0.88 21.66
C GLN A 248 9.78 0.22 20.58
N ILE A 249 10.91 0.84 20.21
CA ILE A 249 11.86 0.27 19.25
C ILE A 249 12.43 -1.05 19.80
N TYR A 250 12.84 -1.10 21.07
CA TYR A 250 13.51 -2.27 21.64
C TYR A 250 12.62 -3.52 21.77
N LEU A 251 11.30 -3.36 22.01
CA LEU A 251 10.34 -4.47 22.08
C LEU A 251 9.84 -4.94 20.70
N SER A 252 9.94 -4.07 19.67
CA SER A 252 9.44 -4.35 18.31
C SER A 252 10.35 -5.26 17.48
N ILE A 253 11.62 -5.38 17.88
CA ILE A 253 12.68 -6.17 17.20
C ILE A 253 12.30 -7.65 17.12
N TYR A 254 11.59 -8.19 18.12
CA TYR A 254 11.21 -9.61 18.18
C TYR A 254 9.85 -9.94 17.53
N LEU A 255 8.98 -8.96 17.25
CA LEU A 255 7.64 -9.18 16.72
C LEU A 255 7.48 -8.84 15.23
N TYR A 256 8.38 -8.04 14.65
CA TYR A 256 8.30 -7.64 13.24
C TYR A 256 8.47 -8.84 12.28
N SER A 257 9.41 -9.73 12.57
CA SER A 257 9.63 -10.98 11.82
C SER A 257 8.43 -11.94 11.93
N PHE A 258 7.71 -11.92 13.05
CA PHE A 258 6.48 -12.71 13.25
C PHE A 258 5.32 -12.15 12.40
N PHE A 259 5.08 -10.83 12.40
CA PHE A 259 3.97 -10.23 11.63
C PHE A 259 4.18 -10.25 10.11
N HIS A 260 5.43 -10.22 9.64
CA HIS A 260 5.74 -10.15 8.20
C HIS A 260 5.35 -11.43 7.42
N SER A 261 5.27 -12.60 8.07
CA SER A 261 4.96 -13.87 7.42
C SER A 261 3.47 -14.20 7.25
N PHE A 262 2.56 -13.39 7.82
CA PHE A 262 1.12 -13.67 7.80
C PHE A 262 0.39 -13.07 6.59
N ASP A 263 -0.59 -13.80 6.04
CA ASP A 263 -1.52 -13.31 5.00
C ASP A 263 -2.56 -12.31 5.59
N ILE A 264 -3.28 -11.54 4.77
CA ILE A 264 -4.18 -10.44 5.21
C ILE A 264 -5.23 -10.93 6.23
N GLU A 265 -5.88 -12.07 5.95
CA GLU A 265 -6.85 -12.73 6.83
C GLU A 265 -6.24 -13.07 8.20
N GLN A 266 -5.00 -13.58 8.21
CA GLN A 266 -4.28 -13.92 9.43
C GLN A 266 -3.84 -12.67 10.19
N LYS A 267 -3.43 -11.60 9.48
CA LYS A 267 -3.12 -10.29 10.08
C LYS A 267 -4.37 -9.66 10.72
N LEU A 268 -5.52 -9.67 10.03
CA LEU A 268 -6.80 -9.16 10.56
C LEU A 268 -7.27 -9.98 11.78
N THR A 269 -7.07 -11.29 11.75
CA THR A 269 -7.39 -12.19 12.87
C THR A 269 -6.44 -11.98 14.06
N LEU A 270 -5.12 -11.83 13.84
CA LEU A 270 -4.14 -11.49 14.87
C LEU A 270 -4.34 -10.09 15.45
N LEU A 271 -4.74 -9.11 14.63
CA LEU A 271 -5.16 -7.78 15.08
C LEU A 271 -6.38 -7.84 16.02
N ASN A 272 -7.26 -8.83 15.85
CA ASN A 272 -8.43 -9.06 16.72
C ASN A 272 -8.15 -9.97 17.93
N TYR A 273 -7.25 -10.96 17.80
CA TYR A 273 -6.98 -11.96 18.85
C TYR A 273 -5.77 -11.64 19.74
N VAL A 274 -4.74 -10.97 19.23
CA VAL A 274 -3.50 -10.69 19.99
C VAL A 274 -3.55 -9.33 20.69
N LEU A 275 -4.30 -8.36 20.16
CA LEU A 275 -4.40 -7.04 20.79
C LEU A 275 -5.49 -6.93 21.88
N VAL A 276 -6.29 -7.96 22.10
CA VAL A 276 -7.36 -7.95 23.13
C VAL A 276 -6.96 -8.63 24.46
N PRO A 277 -6.01 -9.60 24.53
CA PRO A 277 -5.53 -10.10 25.82
C PRO A 277 -4.02 -9.95 26.10
N VAL A 278 -3.22 -9.24 25.28
CA VAL A 278 -1.82 -8.90 25.69
C VAL A 278 -1.78 -7.80 26.76
N SER A 279 -2.95 -7.34 27.24
CA SER A 279 -3.09 -6.57 28.47
C SER A 279 -2.91 -7.39 29.76
N ARG A 280 -2.67 -8.72 29.71
CA ARG A 280 -2.63 -9.56 30.94
C ARG A 280 -1.54 -10.62 31.10
N ILE A 281 -0.64 -10.86 30.16
CA ILE A 281 0.40 -11.89 30.35
C ILE A 281 1.77 -11.38 29.91
N PHE A 282 2.46 -10.71 30.83
CA PHE A 282 3.87 -10.93 31.22
C PHE A 282 4.29 -9.82 32.20
N LEU A 283 3.69 -9.86 33.39
CA LEU A 283 4.31 -9.37 34.61
C LEU A 283 4.98 -10.59 35.25
N LEU A 284 6.31 -10.70 35.17
CA LEU A 284 7.18 -11.33 36.16
C LEU A 284 8.63 -11.07 35.71
N GLY A 285 9.22 -9.99 36.24
CA GLY A 285 10.64 -9.67 36.08
C GLY A 285 10.92 -8.21 35.74
N HIS A 286 11.01 -7.37 36.79
CA HIS A 286 11.55 -6.01 36.82
C HIS A 286 10.74 -4.85 36.18
N SER A 287 9.79 -4.39 36.99
CA SER A 287 9.50 -2.98 37.33
C SER A 287 9.90 -1.87 36.34
N CYS A 288 8.99 -1.48 35.46
CA CYS A 288 8.52 -0.09 35.28
C CYS A 288 7.46 -0.04 34.15
N LEU A 289 6.20 -0.28 34.53
CA LEU A 289 5.03 0.06 33.72
C LEU A 289 4.70 1.54 34.00
N PHE A 290 4.57 2.38 32.97
CA PHE A 290 3.79 3.61 33.10
C PHE A 290 2.72 3.73 32.01
N LYS A 291 1.52 3.93 32.53
CA LYS A 291 0.24 4.25 31.90
C LYS A 291 0.33 5.68 31.33
N ILE A 292 -0.07 5.90 30.08
CA ILE A 292 -0.12 7.25 29.49
C ILE A 292 -1.57 7.59 29.15
N TRP A 293 -2.28 8.23 30.08
CA TRP A 293 -3.43 9.10 29.82
C TRP A 293 -3.42 10.14 30.94
N GLU A 294 -2.96 11.36 30.64
CA GLU A 294 -3.44 12.64 31.19
C GLU A 294 -2.62 13.82 30.65
N CYS A 295 -3.18 14.45 29.60
CA CYS A 295 -3.18 15.87 29.21
C CYS A 295 -3.76 15.95 27.79
#